data_AF-A0A165DFK9-F1
#
_entry.id   AF-A0A165DFK9-F1
#
_cell.length_a   1.000
_cell.length_b   1.000
_cell.length_c   1.000
_cell.angle_alpha   90.00
_cell.angle_beta   90.00
_cell.angle_gamma   90.00
#
_symmetry.space_group_name_H-M   'P 1'
#
loop_
_entity.id
_entity.type
_entity.pdbx_description
1 polymer ?
#
loop_
_entity_poly.entity_id
_entity_poly.type
_entity_poly.pdbx_seq_one_letter_code
_entity_poly.pdbx_strand_id
1 'polypeptide(L)'
;MLLPDNKSATSIPPPPYSPEAPPPGAGVPSMTPSVLPGQNHVHIHRANTPIHGSFLIDVSLPGGSGKNLSLESHNGLIDANVWVKGEAKRCELEAVSHNGVVRFGVADRETPIPVNILAKTYNGAVHTLIPVDFEGSLVIVNQNGSVGLLPSLREHAHLVSDEGGVRKYWVGGDYDEDEARDWLGDQCHVESMNGTVTVGYWEVEVEKEEQQAAEGKGDTKCGMWKFLCSS
;
A
#
# COMPACT_ATOMS: atom_id res chain seq x y z
N MET A 1 -12.69 59.80 59.45
CA MET A 1 -11.50 58.98 59.19
C MET A 1 -11.51 58.59 57.73
N LEU A 2 -10.49 59.01 56.99
CA LEU A 2 -10.30 58.77 55.56
C LEU A 2 -9.73 57.36 55.36
N LEU A 3 -10.30 56.58 54.44
CA LEU A 3 -9.73 55.33 53.94
C LEU A 3 -9.45 55.49 52.42
N PRO A 4 -8.28 55.07 51.92
CA PRO A 4 -7.81 55.39 50.58
C PRO A 4 -8.30 54.43 49.49
N ASP A 5 -8.37 54.99 48.28
CA ASP A 5 -8.58 54.34 46.99
C ASP A 5 -7.61 53.18 46.76
N ASN A 6 -8.16 51.99 46.44
CA ASN A 6 -7.37 50.84 46.03
C ASN A 6 -7.27 50.78 44.50
N LYS A 7 -6.03 50.58 44.06
CA LYS A 7 -5.49 50.84 42.74
C LYS A 7 -5.94 49.81 41.71
N SER A 8 -6.08 50.31 40.50
CA SER A 8 -6.32 49.62 39.25
C SER A 8 -5.40 48.40 39.05
N ALA A 9 -5.99 47.23 38.83
CA ALA A 9 -5.27 46.07 38.33
C ALA A 9 -4.97 46.27 36.84
N THR A 10 -3.69 46.44 36.49
CA THR A 10 -3.21 46.50 35.12
C THR A 10 -3.34 45.11 34.49
N SER A 11 -4.35 44.93 33.64
CA SER A 11 -4.52 43.74 32.79
C SER A 11 -3.36 43.69 31.78
N ILE A 12 -2.49 42.69 31.90
CA ILE A 12 -1.43 42.42 30.93
C ILE A 12 -2.06 41.59 29.80
N PRO A 13 -2.14 42.10 28.55
CA PRO A 13 -2.62 41.29 27.43
C PRO A 13 -1.63 40.15 27.14
N PRO A 14 -2.10 38.94 26.77
CA PRO A 14 -1.22 37.86 26.37
C PRO A 14 -0.39 38.27 25.15
N PRO A 15 0.85 37.75 25.01
CA PRO A 15 1.68 38.07 23.87
C PRO A 15 0.98 37.67 22.55
N PRO A 16 1.13 38.47 21.48
CA PRO A 16 0.59 38.11 20.18
C PRO A 16 1.28 36.83 19.70
N TYR A 17 0.50 35.77 19.45
CA TYR A 17 0.99 34.58 18.77
C TYR A 17 1.35 34.97 17.33
N SER A 18 2.64 35.10 17.06
CA SER A 18 3.13 35.06 15.68
C SER A 18 2.99 33.62 15.18
N PRO A 19 2.32 33.36 14.05
CA PRO A 19 2.37 32.05 13.41
C PRO A 19 3.83 31.81 12.99
N GLU A 20 4.46 30.84 13.64
CA GLU A 20 5.78 30.35 13.27
C GLU A 20 5.70 29.84 11.84
N ALA A 21 6.39 30.54 10.93
CA ALA A 21 6.46 30.13 9.53
C ALA A 21 7.05 28.71 9.48
N PRO A 22 6.44 27.76 8.74
CA PRO A 22 6.98 26.42 8.64
C PRO A 22 8.40 26.51 8.06
N PRO A 23 9.36 25.73 8.59
CA PRO A 23 10.73 25.76 8.12
C PRO A 23 10.79 25.44 6.61
N PRO A 24 11.49 26.25 5.80
CA PRO A 24 11.72 25.92 4.40
C PRO A 24 12.71 24.76 4.34
N GLY A 25 12.20 23.54 4.11
CA GLY A 25 13.07 22.40 3.87
C GLY A 25 12.70 21.06 4.53
N ALA A 26 11.50 20.91 5.10
CA ALA A 26 10.95 19.57 5.33
C ALA A 26 10.52 18.97 3.98
N GLY A 27 11.49 18.63 3.14
CA GLY A 27 11.24 17.77 1.99
C GLY A 27 10.65 16.47 2.53
N VAL A 28 9.42 16.18 2.14
CA VAL A 28 8.82 14.86 2.38
C VAL A 28 9.84 13.85 1.87
N PRO A 29 10.38 12.94 2.70
CA PRO A 29 11.35 11.98 2.22
C PRO A 29 10.66 11.18 1.11
N SER A 30 11.19 11.29 -0.11
CA SER A 30 10.78 10.43 -1.21
C SER A 30 10.94 8.99 -0.73
N MET A 31 9.82 8.27 -0.57
CA MET A 31 9.80 6.93 0.02
C MET A 31 10.34 5.85 -0.94
N THR A 32 10.79 6.25 -2.13
CA THR A 32 11.47 5.35 -3.06
C THR A 32 12.89 5.06 -2.57
N PRO A 33 13.25 3.78 -2.37
CA PRO A 33 14.61 3.44 -1.96
C PRO A 33 15.58 3.81 -3.09
N SER A 34 16.40 4.83 -2.87
CA SER A 34 17.42 5.34 -3.82
C SER A 34 18.47 4.30 -4.26
N VAL A 35 18.48 3.13 -3.62
CA VAL A 35 19.42 2.03 -3.83
C VAL A 35 18.94 1.07 -4.94
N LEU A 36 17.64 1.03 -5.26
CA LEU A 36 17.11 0.09 -6.24
C LEU A 36 17.28 0.63 -7.68
N PRO A 37 17.81 -0.16 -8.62
CA PRO A 37 17.84 0.23 -10.02
C PRO A 37 16.42 0.25 -10.59
N GLY A 38 16.08 1.29 -11.34
CA GLY A 38 14.83 1.34 -12.12
C GLY A 38 14.83 0.26 -13.19
N GLN A 39 13.74 -0.50 -13.27
CA GLN A 39 13.55 -1.62 -14.19
C GLN A 39 12.20 -1.53 -14.88
N ASN A 40 12.05 -2.16 -16.03
CA ASN A 40 10.76 -2.29 -16.71
C ASN A 40 10.69 -3.64 -17.42
N HIS A 41 9.49 -4.19 -17.58
CA HIS A 41 9.21 -5.49 -18.19
C HIS A 41 9.98 -6.67 -17.58
N VAL A 42 10.01 -6.71 -16.25
CA VAL A 42 10.65 -7.79 -15.49
C VAL A 42 9.74 -9.00 -15.50
N HIS A 43 10.25 -10.15 -15.97
CA HIS A 43 9.55 -11.43 -15.90
C HIS A 43 10.41 -12.47 -15.19
N ILE A 44 9.88 -13.03 -14.10
CA ILE A 44 10.56 -14.04 -13.28
C ILE A 44 9.62 -15.24 -13.12
N HIS A 45 10.04 -16.38 -13.66
CA HIS A 45 9.33 -17.64 -13.50
C HIS A 45 10.17 -18.65 -12.70
N ARG A 46 9.58 -19.24 -11.66
CA ARG A 46 10.23 -20.20 -10.76
C ARG A 46 9.27 -21.35 -10.38
N ALA A 47 9.51 -22.56 -10.87
CA ALA A 47 8.57 -23.65 -10.65
C ALA A 47 8.47 -24.12 -9.18
N ASN A 48 9.57 -24.28 -8.45
CA ASN A 48 9.56 -24.89 -7.11
C ASN A 48 10.43 -24.12 -6.11
N THR A 49 10.65 -22.84 -6.36
CA THR A 49 11.52 -22.01 -5.51
C THR A 49 10.80 -20.70 -5.21
N PRO A 50 10.90 -20.20 -3.97
CA PRO A 50 10.30 -18.93 -3.63
C PRO A 50 10.92 -17.79 -4.44
N ILE A 51 10.12 -16.77 -4.71
CA ILE A 51 10.55 -15.51 -5.32
C ILE A 51 10.53 -14.47 -4.22
N HIS A 52 11.70 -13.98 -3.82
CA HIS A 52 11.85 -12.84 -2.92
C HIS A 52 12.42 -11.67 -3.70
N GLY A 53 11.87 -10.48 -3.54
CA GLY A 53 12.38 -9.32 -4.27
C GLY A 53 11.85 -7.97 -3.81
N SER A 54 12.59 -6.94 -4.19
CA SER A 54 12.17 -5.54 -4.10
C SER A 54 12.45 -4.92 -5.45
N PHE A 55 11.43 -4.34 -6.08
CA PHE A 55 11.48 -3.88 -7.47
C PHE A 55 11.13 -2.41 -7.54
N LEU A 56 11.96 -1.61 -8.21
CA LEU A 56 11.61 -0.25 -8.62
C LEU A 56 11.24 -0.31 -10.10
N ILE A 57 9.94 -0.21 -10.39
CA ILE A 57 9.41 -0.24 -11.74
C ILE A 57 9.36 1.19 -12.28
N ASP A 58 10.21 1.48 -13.25
CA ASP A 58 10.24 2.76 -13.96
C ASP A 58 9.54 2.61 -15.31
N VAL A 59 8.31 3.11 -15.39
CA VAL A 59 7.44 3.00 -16.56
C VAL A 59 7.95 3.87 -17.73
N SER A 60 8.80 4.86 -17.46
CA SER A 60 9.39 5.72 -18.50
C SER A 60 10.47 5.02 -19.31
N LEU A 61 11.04 3.92 -18.79
CA LEU A 61 12.07 3.17 -19.49
C LEU A 61 11.48 2.48 -20.72
N PRO A 62 12.18 2.55 -21.88
CA PRO A 62 11.74 1.88 -23.09
C PRO A 62 11.66 0.38 -22.83
N GLY A 63 10.62 -0.24 -23.38
CA GLY A 63 10.19 -1.55 -22.95
C GLY A 63 9.45 -2.33 -24.02
N GLY A 64 9.35 -3.64 -23.81
CA GLY A 64 8.62 -4.54 -24.70
C GLY A 64 7.11 -4.36 -24.64
N SER A 65 6.39 -5.08 -25.49
CA SER A 65 4.95 -5.25 -25.33
C SER A 65 4.68 -6.20 -24.16
N GLY A 66 3.90 -5.77 -23.17
CA GLY A 66 3.47 -6.62 -22.06
C GLY A 66 3.47 -5.90 -20.71
N LYS A 67 3.36 -6.71 -19.65
CA LYS A 67 3.32 -6.26 -18.25
C LYS A 67 4.66 -5.64 -17.85
N ASN A 68 4.63 -4.69 -16.92
CA ASN A 68 5.83 -4.05 -16.40
C ASN A 68 6.55 -4.97 -15.39
N LEU A 69 5.78 -5.77 -14.63
CA LEU A 69 6.29 -6.81 -13.74
C LEU A 69 5.39 -8.05 -13.81
N SER A 70 6.00 -9.23 -13.96
CA SER A 70 5.30 -10.52 -13.94
C SER A 70 6.14 -11.54 -13.16
N LEU A 71 5.64 -11.92 -11.99
CA LEU A 71 6.24 -12.91 -11.11
C LEU A 71 5.37 -14.16 -11.12
N GLU A 72 5.93 -15.30 -11.53
CA GLU A 72 5.19 -16.55 -11.65
C GLU A 72 5.91 -17.68 -10.89
N SER A 73 5.16 -18.38 -10.06
CA SER A 73 5.63 -19.56 -9.33
C SER A 73 4.63 -20.70 -9.42
N HIS A 74 5.10 -21.95 -9.52
CA HIS A 74 4.18 -23.10 -9.49
C HIS A 74 3.99 -23.62 -8.06
N ASN A 75 5.07 -23.80 -7.31
CA ASN A 75 5.07 -24.27 -5.93
C ASN A 75 6.02 -23.39 -5.11
N GLY A 76 5.52 -22.29 -4.56
CA GLY A 76 6.39 -21.36 -3.86
C GLY A 76 5.69 -20.13 -3.33
N LEU A 77 6.36 -19.52 -2.36
CA LEU A 77 6.05 -18.20 -1.85
C LEU A 77 6.53 -17.15 -2.87
N ILE A 78 5.66 -16.21 -3.22
CA ILE A 78 6.06 -14.94 -3.83
C ILE A 78 5.99 -13.90 -2.73
N ASP A 79 7.09 -13.22 -2.45
CA ASP A 79 7.19 -12.15 -1.46
C ASP A 79 7.92 -10.97 -2.11
N ALA A 80 7.14 -10.00 -2.59
CA ALA A 80 7.65 -8.91 -3.41
C ALA A 80 7.05 -7.57 -3.02
N ASN A 81 7.93 -6.58 -2.90
CA ASN A 81 7.59 -5.18 -2.69
C ASN A 81 7.94 -4.39 -3.95
N VAL A 82 7.02 -3.55 -4.41
CA VAL A 82 7.12 -2.85 -5.68
C VAL A 82 6.94 -1.36 -5.47
N TRP A 83 7.90 -0.57 -5.94
CA TRP A 83 7.79 0.88 -6.04
C TRP A 83 7.60 1.24 -7.50
N VAL A 84 6.77 2.25 -7.77
CA VAL A 84 6.46 2.68 -9.14
C VAL A 84 6.91 4.11 -9.36
N LYS A 85 7.61 4.33 -10.47
CA LYS A 85 8.11 5.62 -10.93
C LYS A 85 7.86 5.77 -12.44
N GLY A 86 7.83 7.00 -12.94
CA GLY A 86 7.77 7.31 -14.35
C GLY A 86 6.59 8.22 -14.66
N GLU A 87 6.29 8.40 -15.94
CA GLU A 87 5.16 9.25 -16.35
C GLU A 87 4.38 8.57 -17.49
N ALA A 88 3.10 8.97 -17.61
CA ALA A 88 2.25 8.83 -18.79
C ALA A 88 1.68 7.44 -19.16
N LYS A 89 2.13 6.32 -18.58
CA LYS A 89 1.57 4.99 -18.90
C LYS A 89 1.16 4.23 -17.65
N ARG A 90 0.01 3.54 -17.73
CA ARG A 90 -0.48 2.61 -16.72
C ARG A 90 0.55 1.52 -16.43
N CYS A 91 0.80 1.24 -15.15
CA CYS A 91 1.73 0.23 -14.68
C CYS A 91 1.02 -1.12 -14.47
N GLU A 92 1.40 -2.15 -15.20
CA GLU A 92 0.84 -3.50 -15.09
C GLU A 92 1.75 -4.40 -14.25
N LEU A 93 1.22 -4.89 -13.13
CA LEU A 93 1.91 -5.66 -12.12
C LEU A 93 1.19 -6.99 -11.89
N GLU A 94 1.91 -8.10 -11.99
CA GLU A 94 1.35 -9.44 -11.81
C GLU A 94 2.20 -10.30 -10.90
N ALA A 95 1.54 -11.00 -9.98
CA ALA A 95 2.09 -12.05 -9.14
C ALA A 95 1.15 -13.26 -9.13
N VAL A 96 1.59 -14.39 -9.69
CA VAL A 96 0.79 -15.62 -9.81
C VAL A 96 1.52 -16.78 -9.18
N SER A 97 0.90 -17.46 -8.23
CA SER A 97 1.37 -18.74 -7.70
C SER A 97 0.34 -19.84 -7.98
N HIS A 98 0.73 -21.07 -8.31
CA HIS A 98 -0.26 -22.15 -8.39
C HIS A 98 -0.53 -22.73 -7.00
N ASN A 99 0.52 -23.09 -6.26
CA ASN A 99 0.42 -23.60 -4.90
C ASN A 99 1.41 -22.84 -4.02
N GLY A 100 0.88 -22.04 -3.10
CA GLY A 100 1.71 -21.24 -2.22
C GLY A 100 1.06 -19.92 -1.85
N VAL A 101 1.84 -19.12 -1.14
CA VAL A 101 1.40 -17.82 -0.64
C VAL A 101 1.91 -16.74 -1.58
N VAL A 102 1.07 -15.74 -1.86
CA VAL A 102 1.46 -14.53 -2.58
C VAL A 102 1.38 -13.36 -1.62
N ARG A 103 2.52 -12.76 -1.29
CA ARG A 103 2.66 -11.51 -0.57
C ARG A 103 3.14 -10.45 -1.57
N PHE A 104 2.22 -9.59 -1.98
CA PHE A 104 2.48 -8.64 -3.04
C PHE A 104 2.12 -7.24 -2.57
N GLY A 105 3.13 -6.44 -2.27
CA GLY A 105 2.96 -5.07 -1.83
C GLY A 105 3.36 -4.09 -2.91
N VAL A 106 2.46 -3.15 -3.22
CA VAL A 106 2.78 -1.99 -4.03
C VAL A 106 2.88 -0.79 -3.09
N ALA A 107 4.11 -0.31 -2.95
CA ALA A 107 4.46 0.82 -2.13
C ALA A 107 4.03 2.15 -2.78
N ASP A 108 4.38 3.23 -2.10
CA ASP A 108 4.07 4.59 -2.53
C ASP A 108 4.63 4.91 -3.93
N ARG A 109 3.94 5.82 -4.61
CA ARG A 109 4.20 6.20 -6.01
C ARG A 109 4.77 7.60 -6.04
N GLU A 110 5.82 7.83 -6.84
CA GLU A 110 6.37 9.20 -6.98
C GLU A 110 5.40 10.15 -7.68
N THR A 111 4.53 9.61 -8.51
CA THR A 111 3.54 10.32 -9.32
C THR A 111 2.26 9.50 -9.38
N PRO A 112 1.08 10.13 -9.54
CA PRO A 112 -0.22 9.44 -9.60
C PRO A 112 -0.37 8.67 -10.92
N ILE A 113 0.42 7.61 -11.09
CA ILE A 113 0.38 6.72 -12.24
C ILE A 113 -0.66 5.64 -11.94
N PRO A 114 -1.65 5.43 -12.83
CA PRO A 114 -2.59 4.34 -12.69
C PRO A 114 -1.87 2.99 -12.59
N VAL A 115 -2.23 2.18 -11.60
CA VAL A 115 -1.70 0.82 -11.41
C VAL A 115 -2.75 -0.24 -11.73
N ASN A 116 -2.31 -1.36 -12.31
CA ASN A 116 -3.11 -2.56 -12.50
C ASN A 116 -2.42 -3.71 -11.76
N ILE A 117 -2.98 -4.10 -10.62
CA ILE A 117 -2.41 -5.10 -9.73
C ILE A 117 -3.18 -6.40 -9.91
N LEU A 118 -2.50 -7.48 -10.29
CA LEU A 118 -3.06 -8.83 -10.34
C LEU A 118 -2.28 -9.74 -9.39
N ALA A 119 -2.93 -10.22 -8.34
CA ALA A 119 -2.34 -11.18 -7.40
C ALA A 119 -3.22 -12.45 -7.33
N LYS A 120 -2.68 -13.60 -7.73
CA LYS A 120 -3.46 -14.83 -7.88
C LYS A 120 -2.78 -16.04 -7.24
N THR A 121 -3.57 -16.87 -6.56
CA THR A 121 -3.19 -18.23 -6.18
C THR A 121 -4.29 -19.25 -6.49
N TYR A 122 -3.95 -20.50 -6.80
CA TYR A 122 -4.98 -21.56 -6.85
C TYR A 122 -5.16 -22.17 -5.46
N ASN A 123 -4.05 -22.55 -4.80
CA ASN A 123 -4.08 -23.12 -3.47
C ASN A 123 -3.11 -22.38 -2.55
N GLY A 124 -3.64 -21.57 -1.65
CA GLY A 124 -2.87 -20.85 -0.65
C GLY A 124 -3.46 -19.48 -0.32
N ALA A 125 -2.67 -18.64 0.33
CA ALA A 125 -3.12 -17.33 0.77
C ALA A 125 -2.60 -16.22 -0.15
N VAL A 126 -3.40 -15.17 -0.33
CA VAL A 126 -2.98 -13.94 -1.01
C VAL A 126 -3.07 -12.79 -0.03
N HIS A 127 -1.95 -12.10 0.16
CA HIS A 127 -1.83 -10.88 0.93
C HIS A 127 -1.37 -9.78 -0.01
N THR A 128 -2.28 -8.88 -0.36
CA THR A 128 -1.99 -7.77 -1.26
C THR A 128 -2.04 -6.46 -0.49
N LEU A 129 -0.99 -5.65 -0.61
CA LEU A 129 -0.98 -4.29 -0.09
C LEU A 129 -0.98 -3.32 -1.27
N ILE A 130 -1.92 -2.38 -1.26
CA ILE A 130 -2.09 -1.36 -2.31
C ILE A 130 -1.63 0.02 -1.81
N PRO A 131 -1.26 0.95 -2.69
CA PRO A 131 -0.85 2.30 -2.28
C PRO A 131 -1.95 3.01 -1.49
N VAL A 132 -1.57 3.91 -0.57
CA VAL A 132 -2.53 4.67 0.25
C VAL A 132 -3.36 5.65 -0.59
N ASP A 133 -2.80 6.13 -1.69
CA ASP A 133 -3.47 7.00 -2.67
C ASP A 133 -4.23 6.21 -3.75
N PHE A 134 -4.44 4.89 -3.56
CA PHE A 134 -5.16 4.06 -4.51
C PHE A 134 -6.62 4.51 -4.65
N GLU A 135 -7.03 4.79 -5.89
CA GLU A 135 -8.41 5.16 -6.22
C GLU A 135 -8.92 4.30 -7.38
N GLY A 136 -9.97 3.52 -7.13
CA GLY A 136 -10.63 2.74 -8.16
C GLY A 136 -11.13 1.36 -7.73
N SER A 137 -11.16 0.43 -8.69
CA SER A 137 -11.82 -0.86 -8.52
C SER A 137 -10.95 -1.89 -7.82
N LEU A 138 -11.51 -2.51 -6.77
CA LEU A 138 -10.92 -3.65 -6.08
C LEU A 138 -11.82 -4.88 -6.25
N VAL A 139 -11.34 -5.89 -6.97
CA VAL A 139 -12.06 -7.15 -7.20
C VAL A 139 -11.36 -8.26 -6.43
N ILE A 140 -12.10 -8.93 -5.57
CA ILE A 140 -11.62 -10.09 -4.81
C ILE A 140 -12.44 -11.30 -5.22
N VAL A 141 -11.77 -12.31 -5.77
CA VAL A 141 -12.35 -13.61 -6.13
C VAL A 141 -11.86 -14.64 -5.14
N ASN A 142 -12.77 -15.24 -4.38
CA ASN A 142 -12.47 -16.37 -3.51
C ASN A 142 -13.56 -17.44 -3.58
N GLN A 143 -13.19 -18.65 -4.03
CA GLN A 143 -14.14 -19.75 -4.13
C GLN A 143 -14.31 -20.47 -2.79
N ASN A 144 -13.20 -20.87 -2.16
CA ASN A 144 -13.21 -21.57 -0.88
C ASN A 144 -12.22 -20.92 0.09
N GLY A 145 -12.75 -20.35 1.17
CA GLY A 145 -11.96 -19.82 2.27
C GLY A 145 -12.49 -18.49 2.78
N SER A 146 -11.60 -17.63 3.27
CA SER A 146 -11.97 -16.36 3.89
C SER A 146 -11.44 -15.18 3.08
N VAL A 147 -12.21 -14.10 3.09
CA VAL A 147 -11.83 -12.81 2.50
C VAL A 147 -11.87 -11.76 3.59
N GLY A 148 -10.77 -11.01 3.73
CA GLY A 148 -10.64 -9.92 4.69
C GLY A 148 -10.07 -8.66 4.04
N LEU A 149 -10.61 -7.51 4.44
CA LEU A 149 -9.96 -6.22 4.26
C LEU A 149 -9.36 -5.79 5.61
N LEU A 150 -8.13 -5.27 5.59
CA LEU A 150 -7.53 -4.63 6.75
C LEU A 150 -8.37 -3.40 7.17
N PRO A 151 -8.39 -3.03 8.47
CA PRO A 151 -9.28 -1.98 8.97
C PRO A 151 -9.16 -0.64 8.23
N SER A 152 -7.93 -0.19 7.95
CA SER A 152 -7.67 1.09 7.28
C SER A 152 -8.24 1.15 5.86
N LEU A 153 -8.12 0.05 5.11
CA LEU A 153 -8.72 -0.07 3.78
C LEU A 153 -10.25 -0.17 3.85
N ARG A 154 -10.77 -0.90 4.84
CA ARG A 154 -12.21 -1.12 5.01
C ARG A 154 -12.99 0.18 5.21
N GLU A 155 -12.40 1.16 5.89
CA GLU A 155 -13.03 2.48 6.11
C GLU A 155 -13.18 3.29 4.82
N HIS A 156 -12.35 3.02 3.81
CA HIS A 156 -12.32 3.73 2.53
C HIS A 156 -12.87 2.90 1.36
N ALA A 157 -13.31 1.67 1.62
CA ALA A 157 -13.81 0.75 0.60
C ALA A 157 -15.34 0.64 0.67
N HIS A 158 -16.00 0.99 -0.43
CA HIS A 158 -17.43 0.81 -0.63
C HIS A 158 -17.70 -0.54 -1.33
N LEU A 159 -18.52 -1.41 -0.75
CA LEU A 159 -18.92 -2.67 -1.38
C LEU A 159 -19.93 -2.38 -2.50
N VAL A 160 -19.58 -2.76 -3.74
CA VAL A 160 -20.43 -2.58 -4.92
C VAL A 160 -21.27 -3.83 -5.19
N SER A 161 -20.67 -5.03 -5.10
CA SER A 161 -21.37 -6.31 -5.32
C SER A 161 -20.70 -7.44 -4.55
N ASP A 162 -21.48 -8.40 -4.04
CA ASP A 162 -21.01 -9.67 -3.46
C ASP A 162 -21.84 -10.83 -4.02
N GLU A 163 -21.33 -11.49 -5.05
CA GLU A 163 -22.05 -12.56 -5.74
C GLU A 163 -21.11 -13.72 -6.09
N GLY A 164 -21.49 -14.95 -5.74
CA GLY A 164 -20.83 -16.16 -6.24
C GLY A 164 -19.34 -16.28 -5.88
N GLY A 165 -18.92 -15.76 -4.72
CA GLY A 165 -17.51 -15.74 -4.32
C GLY A 165 -16.69 -14.60 -4.95
N VAL A 166 -17.36 -13.66 -5.64
CA VAL A 166 -16.75 -12.45 -6.18
C VAL A 166 -17.26 -11.26 -5.39
N ARG A 167 -16.34 -10.56 -4.73
CA ARG A 167 -16.60 -9.28 -4.05
C ARG A 167 -15.96 -8.16 -4.82
N LYS A 168 -16.75 -7.17 -5.23
CA LYS A 168 -16.27 -5.96 -5.88
C LYS A 168 -16.44 -4.79 -4.92
N TYR A 169 -15.37 -4.06 -4.75
CA TYR A 169 -15.30 -2.85 -3.97
C TYR A 169 -14.86 -1.70 -4.88
N TRP A 170 -15.26 -0.50 -4.48
CA TRP A 170 -14.68 0.75 -4.95
C TRP A 170 -13.91 1.37 -3.79
N VAL A 171 -12.68 1.79 -4.03
CA VAL A 171 -11.78 2.36 -3.02
C VAL A 171 -11.48 3.80 -3.39
N GLY A 172 -11.68 4.73 -2.45
CA GLY A 172 -11.50 6.16 -2.70
C GLY A 172 -12.60 6.76 -3.59
N GLY A 173 -12.60 8.09 -3.72
CA GLY A 173 -13.53 8.83 -4.58
C GLY A 173 -15.01 8.61 -4.28
N ASP A 174 -15.86 9.19 -5.13
CA ASP A 174 -17.29 8.87 -5.20
C ASP A 174 -17.50 7.80 -6.27
N TYR A 175 -18.26 6.75 -5.97
CA TYR A 175 -18.58 5.70 -6.94
C TYR A 175 -19.65 6.19 -7.92
N ASP A 176 -19.32 6.20 -9.20
CA ASP A 176 -20.25 6.39 -10.32
C ASP A 176 -20.21 5.14 -11.23
N GLU A 177 -21.37 4.56 -11.54
CA GLU A 177 -21.46 3.30 -12.30
C GLU A 177 -21.05 3.47 -13.77
N ASP A 178 -21.36 4.62 -14.37
CA ASP A 178 -21.00 4.91 -15.76
C ASP A 178 -19.49 5.15 -15.87
N GLU A 179 -18.89 5.87 -14.90
CA GLU A 179 -17.44 6.09 -14.84
C GLU A 179 -16.67 4.80 -14.49
N ALA A 180 -17.18 3.99 -13.57
CA ALA A 180 -16.55 2.73 -13.17
C ALA A 180 -16.39 1.75 -14.32
N ARG A 181 -17.28 1.79 -15.31
CA ARG A 181 -17.24 0.92 -16.50
C ARG A 181 -16.05 1.21 -17.41
N ASP A 182 -15.69 2.48 -17.55
CA ASP A 182 -14.61 2.95 -18.41
C ASP A 182 -13.41 3.46 -17.59
N TRP A 183 -13.31 3.06 -16.32
CA TRP A 183 -12.28 3.52 -15.40
C TRP A 183 -10.86 3.20 -15.89
N LEU A 184 -10.07 4.25 -16.12
CA LEU A 184 -8.67 4.16 -16.57
C LEU A 184 -7.65 4.30 -15.43
N GLY A 185 -8.12 4.54 -14.20
CA GLY A 185 -7.29 4.71 -13.02
C GLY A 185 -6.83 3.38 -12.41
N ASP A 186 -6.76 3.34 -11.08
CA ASP A 186 -6.23 2.17 -10.39
C ASP A 186 -7.20 1.00 -10.41
N GLN A 187 -6.66 -0.21 -10.58
CA GLN A 187 -7.42 -1.45 -10.47
C GLN A 187 -6.58 -2.50 -9.74
N CYS A 188 -7.24 -3.24 -8.86
CA CYS A 188 -6.65 -4.34 -8.11
C CYS A 188 -7.53 -5.58 -8.22
N HIS A 189 -6.98 -6.66 -8.74
CA HIS A 189 -7.63 -7.96 -8.86
C HIS A 189 -6.86 -8.98 -8.00
N VAL A 190 -7.56 -9.56 -7.03
CA VAL A 190 -6.98 -10.55 -6.12
C VAL A 190 -7.80 -11.83 -6.17
N GLU A 191 -7.17 -12.96 -6.49
CA GLU A 191 -7.86 -14.23 -6.73
C GLU A 191 -7.24 -15.37 -5.92
N SER A 192 -8.09 -16.16 -5.26
CA SER A 192 -7.73 -17.41 -4.61
C SER A 192 -8.81 -18.47 -4.84
N MET A 193 -8.47 -19.68 -5.29
CA MET A 193 -9.48 -20.77 -5.35
C MET A 193 -9.67 -21.42 -3.98
N ASN A 194 -8.58 -21.76 -3.29
CA ASN A 194 -8.61 -22.39 -1.99
C ASN A 194 -7.63 -21.69 -1.04
N GLY A 195 -8.17 -20.82 -0.18
CA GLY A 195 -7.42 -20.20 0.90
C GLY A 195 -7.93 -18.83 1.30
N THR A 196 -7.04 -18.04 1.89
CA THR A 196 -7.38 -16.75 2.49
C THR A 196 -6.90 -15.60 1.63
N VAL A 197 -7.77 -14.64 1.37
CA VAL A 197 -7.42 -13.38 0.73
C VAL A 197 -7.46 -12.26 1.76
N THR A 198 -6.38 -11.50 1.87
CA THR A 198 -6.30 -10.30 2.69
C THR A 198 -5.79 -9.14 1.84
N VAL A 199 -6.51 -8.02 1.85
CA VAL A 199 -6.10 -6.80 1.16
C VAL A 199 -6.04 -5.64 2.15
N GLY A 200 -5.04 -4.77 2.03
CA GLY A 200 -4.90 -3.59 2.87
C GLY A 200 -4.06 -2.50 2.21
N TYR A 201 -3.90 -1.36 2.88
CA TYR A 201 -2.99 -0.32 2.42
C TYR A 201 -1.54 -0.68 2.74
N TRP A 202 -0.63 -0.20 1.89
CA TRP A 202 0.79 -0.17 2.15
C TRP A 202 1.07 0.92 3.18
N GLU A 203 0.98 0.54 4.44
CA GLU A 203 1.39 1.39 5.54
C GLU A 203 2.83 1.06 5.88
N VAL A 204 3.73 2.04 5.74
CA VAL A 204 5.04 1.92 6.36
C VAL A 204 4.80 2.03 7.85
N GLU A 205 4.82 0.89 8.54
CA GLU A 205 4.95 0.91 9.99
C GLU A 205 6.27 1.62 10.29
N VAL A 206 6.19 2.92 10.57
CA VAL A 206 7.27 3.63 11.24
C VAL A 206 7.33 2.96 12.59
N GLU A 207 8.25 2.00 12.75
CA GLU A 207 8.57 1.44 14.05
C GLU A 207 8.80 2.64 14.96
N LYS A 208 7.83 2.92 15.82
CA LYS A 208 8.01 3.92 16.86
C LYS A 208 9.08 3.32 17.76
N GLU A 209 10.34 3.67 17.51
CA GLU A 209 11.44 3.59 18.46
C GLU A 209 11.20 4.55 19.65
N GLU A 210 9.97 4.63 20.16
CA GLU A 210 9.70 5.22 21.45
C GLU A 210 9.53 4.09 22.47
N GLN A 211 10.61 3.92 23.24
CA GLN A 211 10.68 3.24 24.54
C GLN A 211 10.92 1.72 24.56
N GLN A 212 12.03 1.29 23.97
CA GLN A 212 12.84 0.21 24.56
C GLN A 212 14.31 0.64 24.73
N ALA A 213 14.53 1.78 25.40
CA ALA A 213 15.85 2.17 25.92
C ALA A 213 16.18 1.47 27.27
N ALA A 214 15.68 0.25 27.48
CA ALA A 214 15.97 -0.53 28.68
C ALA A 214 15.95 -2.03 28.41
N GLU A 215 16.67 -2.53 27.39
CA GLU A 215 17.51 -3.72 27.52
C GLU A 215 18.27 -4.03 26.22
N GLY A 216 19.59 -3.82 26.29
CA GLY A 216 20.66 -4.61 25.68
C GLY A 216 20.50 -5.29 24.31
N LYS A 217 21.45 -4.90 23.44
CA LYS A 217 22.09 -5.63 22.33
C LYS A 217 21.31 -5.69 21.02
N GLY A 218 21.88 -4.97 20.05
CA GLY A 218 21.33 -4.80 18.72
C GLY A 218 21.49 -6.02 17.83
N ASP A 219 20.50 -6.14 16.96
CA ASP A 219 20.59 -6.75 15.64
C ASP A 219 19.66 -5.94 14.74
N THR A 220 20.24 -5.20 13.80
CA THR A 220 19.51 -4.37 12.83
C THR A 220 18.81 -5.29 11.83
N LYS A 221 17.52 -5.58 12.04
CA LYS A 221 16.69 -6.27 11.06
C LYS A 221 15.90 -5.25 10.24
N CYS A 222 16.10 -5.28 8.92
CA CYS A 222 15.20 -4.67 7.94
C CYS A 222 13.74 -5.06 8.25
N GLY A 223 12.85 -4.07 8.21
CA GLY A 223 11.43 -4.16 8.55
C GLY A 223 10.78 -5.47 8.13
N MET A 224 10.49 -6.30 9.11
CA MET A 224 9.88 -7.61 8.94
C MET A 224 8.38 -7.46 9.24
N TRP A 225 7.57 -7.43 8.19
CA TRP A 225 6.10 -7.33 8.28
C TRP A 225 5.53 -8.42 9.20
N LYS A 226 4.91 -8.02 10.32
CA LYS A 226 4.14 -8.93 11.17
C LYS A 226 2.67 -8.84 10.82
N PHE A 227 2.18 -9.85 10.11
CA PHE A 227 0.74 -10.09 10.03
C PHE A 227 0.26 -10.54 11.41
N LEU A 228 -0.36 -9.64 12.17
CA LEU A 228 -1.14 -9.99 13.35
C LEU A 228 -2.41 -10.68 12.87
N CYS A 229 -2.38 -12.02 12.77
CA CYS A 229 -3.61 -12.80 12.71
C CYS A 229 -4.34 -12.64 14.06
N SER A 230 -5.32 -11.74 14.12
CA SER A 230 -6.32 -11.77 15.18
C SER A 230 -7.10 -13.08 15.07
N SER A 231 -6.92 -13.95 16.07
CA SER A 231 -7.64 -15.23 16.21
C SER A 231 -9.05 -15.03 16.74
#